data_AF-A0A8B2SH62-F1
#
_entry.id   AF-A0A8B2SH62-F1
#
_cell.length_a   1.000
_cell.length_b   1.000
_cell.length_c   1.000
_cell.angle_alpha   90.00
_cell.angle_beta   90.00
_cell.angle_gamma   90.00
#
_symmetry.space_group_name_H-M   'P 1'
#
loop_
_entity.id
_entity.type
_entity.pdbx_description
1 polymer ?
#
loop_
_entity_poly.entity_id
_entity_poly.type
_entity_poly.pdbx_seq_one_letter_code
_entity_poly.pdbx_strand_id
1 'polypeptide(L)'
;MHSQPIDFRHTLVAKHPERLSQIRYLLADSGLGLDNDITLFVEAWSGPQLVGCAGLAANVVKCVAVNEQLRGENLSARLLAEVQNAALERGHFHLFLCTRPCNRERFARSGFWPIAQSGNNAVLMENTPQGIARYCRSLRASRKCGEKIGAIVMNANPFTLGHRHLVEQAAAQCDALHLFVVREDASFFPFSARLEMVRAGVAHLPNVVVHEGSQYIISRATFPAYFLKETGKVQQAWSEIDVLIFRDFIAPALGITHRFIGSEPFCDITRQYNQTLHDLLASHIEVVEMPRIKATGNAISASEVRRLLKTQQFSRIREIVPDSTFAHLETHYRASAEVA
;
A
#
# COMPACT_ATOMS: atom_id res chain seq x y z
N MET A 1 12.83 42.78 -12.31
CA MET A 1 13.57 41.92 -11.35
C MET A 1 14.15 40.77 -12.15
N HIS A 2 15.47 40.65 -12.27
CA HIS A 2 16.08 39.49 -12.90
C HIS A 2 15.90 38.29 -11.95
N SER A 3 15.09 37.32 -12.33
CA SER A 3 15.00 36.06 -11.59
C SER A 3 16.35 35.36 -11.67
N GLN A 4 16.91 34.99 -10.52
CA GLN A 4 18.12 34.17 -10.48
C GLN A 4 17.82 32.82 -11.14
N PRO A 5 18.80 32.20 -11.84
CA PRO A 5 18.61 30.89 -12.43
C PRO A 5 18.32 29.85 -11.35
N ILE A 6 17.32 29.01 -11.61
CA ILE A 6 16.98 27.88 -10.74
C ILE A 6 17.88 26.70 -11.06
N ASP A 7 18.62 26.24 -10.06
CA ASP A 7 19.50 25.07 -10.07
C ASP A 7 18.79 23.86 -9.42
N PHE A 8 18.75 22.72 -10.12
CA PHE A 8 18.14 21.49 -9.61
C PHE A 8 19.19 20.53 -9.08
N ARG A 9 19.01 20.06 -7.85
CA ARG A 9 19.95 19.17 -7.17
C ARG A 9 19.27 17.90 -6.71
N HIS A 10 19.99 16.79 -6.78
CA HIS A 10 19.55 15.50 -6.27
C HIS A 10 20.21 15.21 -4.92
N THR A 11 19.39 14.90 -3.92
CA THR A 11 19.83 14.57 -2.56
C THR A 11 19.40 13.17 -2.20
N LEU A 12 20.37 12.24 -2.18
CA LEU A 12 20.16 10.91 -1.62
C LEU A 12 20.14 11.03 -0.09
N VAL A 13 18.98 10.76 0.52
CA VAL A 13 18.74 11.01 1.95
C VAL A 13 19.74 10.28 2.83
N ALA A 14 20.06 9.03 2.50
CA ALA A 14 21.02 8.21 3.26
C ALA A 14 22.46 8.77 3.23
N LYS A 15 22.83 9.54 2.20
CA LYS A 15 24.17 10.11 2.05
C LYS A 15 24.28 11.55 2.58
N HIS A 16 23.15 12.25 2.63
CA HIS A 16 23.08 13.67 2.95
C HIS A 16 21.92 13.99 3.93
N PRO A 17 21.88 13.35 5.12
CA PRO A 17 20.80 13.58 6.08
C PRO A 17 20.73 15.03 6.57
N GLU A 18 21.84 15.76 6.56
CA GLU A 18 21.93 17.17 6.95
C GLU A 18 21.04 18.10 6.11
N ARG A 19 20.82 17.76 4.82
CA ARG A 19 20.00 18.56 3.91
C ARG A 19 18.51 18.52 4.25
N LEU A 20 18.07 17.52 5.00
CA LEU A 20 16.66 17.38 5.40
C LEU A 20 16.17 18.54 6.27
N SER A 21 17.05 19.25 6.97
CA SER A 21 16.67 20.38 7.83
C SER A 21 16.03 21.52 7.03
N GLN A 22 16.63 21.92 5.91
CA GLN A 22 16.10 22.98 5.04
C GLN A 22 14.82 22.53 4.31
N ILE A 23 14.78 21.26 3.87
CA ILE A 23 13.61 20.66 3.25
C ILE A 23 12.43 20.65 4.24
N ARG A 24 12.67 20.25 5.49
CA ARG A 24 11.65 20.23 6.54
C ARG A 24 11.08 21.62 6.80
N TYR A 25 11.92 22.65 6.79
CA TYR A 25 11.47 24.04 6.94
C TYR A 25 10.56 24.47 5.77
N LEU A 26 10.98 24.23 4.53
CA LEU A 26 10.18 24.54 3.34
C LEU A 26 8.82 23.80 3.33
N LEU A 27 8.83 22.52 3.73
CA LEU A 27 7.61 21.72 3.83
C LEU A 27 6.67 22.27 4.91
N ALA A 28 7.21 22.59 6.09
CA ALA A 28 6.44 23.15 7.19
C ALA A 28 5.78 24.49 6.81
N ASP A 29 6.52 25.36 6.12
CA ASP A 29 6.01 26.64 5.58
C ASP A 29 4.87 26.42 4.57
N SER A 30 4.95 25.34 3.78
CA SER A 30 3.87 24.90 2.88
C SER A 30 2.74 24.11 3.58
N GLY A 31 2.78 24.00 4.91
CA GLY A 31 1.81 23.25 5.70
C GLY A 31 1.86 21.73 5.50
N LEU A 32 3.02 21.19 5.13
CA LEU A 32 3.29 19.78 4.88
C LEU A 32 4.25 19.22 5.93
N GLY A 33 4.11 17.92 6.23
CA GLY A 33 5.08 17.13 6.97
C GLY A 33 6.16 16.54 6.06
N LEU A 34 7.18 15.94 6.68
CA LEU A 34 8.19 15.13 6.01
C LEU A 34 7.85 13.65 6.21
N ASP A 35 7.73 12.90 5.12
CA ASP A 35 7.64 11.44 5.16
C ASP A 35 9.04 10.82 5.32
N ASN A 36 9.16 9.83 6.21
CA ASN A 36 10.46 9.25 6.60
C ASN A 36 10.96 8.15 5.65
N ASP A 37 10.13 7.66 4.74
CA ASP A 37 10.47 6.61 3.76
C ASP A 37 11.02 7.19 2.44
N ILE A 38 11.15 8.51 2.34
CA ILE A 38 11.73 9.18 1.17
C ILE A 38 13.22 8.87 1.10
N THR A 39 13.66 8.41 -0.07
CA THR A 39 15.06 8.02 -0.33
C THR A 39 15.82 9.05 -1.14
N LEU A 40 15.10 9.87 -1.92
CA LEU A 40 15.64 10.89 -2.78
C LEU A 40 14.79 12.16 -2.68
N PHE A 41 15.46 13.32 -2.64
CA PHE A 41 14.85 14.60 -2.93
C PHE A 41 15.43 15.20 -4.21
N VAL A 42 14.55 15.79 -5.02
CA VAL A 42 14.91 16.80 -5.99
C VAL A 42 14.66 18.15 -5.33
N GLU A 43 15.67 19.02 -5.37
CA GLU A 43 15.68 20.33 -4.74
C GLU A 43 15.83 21.41 -5.82
N ALA A 44 15.07 22.50 -5.72
CA ALA A 44 15.21 23.68 -6.54
C ALA A 44 15.85 24.81 -5.73
N TRP A 45 16.96 25.34 -6.23
CA TRP A 45 17.75 26.37 -5.57
C TRP A 45 17.79 27.66 -6.39
N SER A 46 17.49 28.78 -5.74
CA SER A 46 17.74 30.13 -6.26
C SER A 46 18.91 30.71 -5.48
N GLY A 47 20.13 30.60 -6.03
CA GLY A 47 21.34 30.93 -5.29
C GLY A 47 21.48 30.08 -4.02
N PRO A 48 21.62 30.67 -2.82
CA PRO A 48 21.70 29.93 -1.56
C PRO A 48 20.34 29.55 -0.97
N GLN A 49 19.23 29.92 -1.62
CA GLN A 49 17.88 29.70 -1.08
C GLN A 49 17.24 28.46 -1.70
N LEU A 50 16.78 27.54 -0.85
CA LEU A 50 15.93 26.43 -1.26
C LEU A 50 14.52 26.97 -1.51
N VAL A 51 14.07 26.92 -2.76
CA VAL A 51 12.79 27.48 -3.21
C VAL A 51 11.77 26.42 -3.60
N GLY A 52 12.17 25.16 -3.68
CA GLY A 52 11.27 24.06 -3.98
C GLY A 52 11.89 22.71 -3.69
N CYS A 53 11.04 21.71 -3.44
CA CYS A 53 11.48 20.33 -3.29
C CYS A 53 10.38 19.36 -3.74
N ALA A 54 10.80 18.15 -4.06
CA ALA A 54 9.91 17.02 -4.27
C ALA A 54 10.66 15.72 -3.93
N GLY A 55 10.03 14.89 -3.11
CA GLY A 55 10.59 13.64 -2.62
C GLY A 55 10.14 12.43 -3.45
N LEU A 56 10.97 11.39 -3.44
CA LEU A 56 10.69 10.11 -4.09
C LEU A 56 10.96 8.95 -3.11
N ALA A 57 9.92 8.14 -2.89
CA ALA A 57 9.98 6.88 -2.16
C ALA A 57 9.61 5.75 -3.12
N ALA A 58 10.60 4.97 -3.57
CA ALA A 58 10.44 4.05 -4.70
C ALA A 58 9.77 4.72 -5.91
N ASN A 59 8.57 4.28 -6.29
CA ASN A 59 7.79 4.85 -7.39
C ASN A 59 6.70 5.84 -6.93
N VAL A 60 6.81 6.39 -5.71
CA VAL A 60 5.81 7.32 -5.17
C VAL A 60 6.43 8.70 -4.96
N VAL A 61 5.85 9.70 -5.64
CA VAL A 61 6.21 11.12 -5.49
C VAL A 61 5.52 11.68 -4.25
N LYS A 62 6.32 12.28 -3.36
CA LYS A 62 5.91 12.78 -2.05
C LYS A 62 6.46 14.18 -1.80
N CYS A 63 5.98 14.84 -0.75
CA CYS A 63 6.54 16.10 -0.23
C CYS A 63 6.86 17.16 -1.31
N VAL A 64 5.94 17.36 -2.27
CA VAL A 64 6.10 18.38 -3.32
C VAL A 64 5.73 19.75 -2.77
N ALA A 65 6.72 20.63 -2.60
CA ALA A 65 6.55 21.99 -2.12
C ALA A 65 7.29 23.00 -2.99
N VAL A 66 6.70 24.19 -3.14
CA VAL A 66 7.30 25.33 -3.82
C VAL A 66 6.99 26.57 -3.00
N ASN A 67 8.03 27.39 -2.78
CA ASN A 67 7.93 28.66 -2.09
C ASN A 67 6.82 29.53 -2.71
N GLU A 68 5.94 30.09 -1.89
CA GLU A 68 4.73 30.80 -2.34
C GLU A 68 5.03 31.93 -3.32
N GLN A 69 6.15 32.64 -3.10
CA GLN A 69 6.58 33.78 -3.92
C GLN A 69 6.98 33.38 -5.34
N LEU A 70 7.27 32.10 -5.58
CA LEU A 70 7.74 31.56 -6.87
C LEU A 70 6.76 30.54 -7.48
N ARG A 71 5.55 30.41 -6.94
CA ARG A 71 4.53 29.47 -7.46
C ARG A 71 4.09 29.77 -8.90
N GLY A 72 4.29 30.99 -9.40
CA GLY A 72 3.93 31.42 -10.76
C GLY A 72 4.94 31.06 -11.86
N GLU A 73 6.19 30.68 -11.54
CA GLU A 73 7.28 30.54 -12.53
C GLU A 73 7.38 29.16 -13.20
N ASN A 74 6.27 28.41 -13.27
CA ASN A 74 6.27 27.02 -13.76
C ASN A 74 7.22 26.07 -12.98
N LEU A 75 7.74 26.51 -11.82
CA LEU A 75 8.72 25.78 -11.01
C LEU A 75 8.17 24.43 -10.55
N SER A 76 6.87 24.38 -10.27
CA SER A 76 6.18 23.13 -9.91
C SER A 76 6.26 22.06 -10.98
N ALA A 77 6.02 22.44 -12.25
CA ALA A 77 6.05 21.49 -13.36
C ALA A 77 7.49 21.05 -13.64
N ARG A 78 8.46 21.97 -13.55
CA ARG A 78 9.89 21.66 -13.69
C ARG A 78 10.36 20.68 -12.60
N LEU A 79 10.04 20.94 -11.33
CA LEU A 79 10.33 20.00 -10.22
C LEU A 79 9.74 18.62 -10.48
N LEU A 80 8.49 18.55 -10.94
CA LEU A 80 7.85 17.28 -11.24
C LEU A 80 8.51 16.57 -12.42
N ALA A 81 8.97 17.30 -13.44
CA ALA A 81 9.73 16.72 -14.55
C ALA A 81 11.07 16.14 -14.06
N GLU A 82 11.81 16.87 -13.22
CA GLU A 82 13.07 16.40 -12.64
C GLU A 82 12.88 15.14 -11.77
N VAL A 83 11.83 15.10 -10.94
CA VAL A 83 11.53 13.89 -10.15
C VAL A 83 11.17 12.71 -11.05
N GLN A 84 10.39 12.94 -12.11
CA GLN A 84 10.03 11.90 -13.07
C GLN A 84 11.27 11.35 -13.78
N ASN A 85 12.20 12.22 -14.18
CA ASN A 85 13.48 11.81 -14.78
C ASN A 85 14.33 11.03 -13.77
N ALA A 86 14.45 11.51 -12.54
CA ALA A 86 15.21 10.81 -11.50
C ALA A 86 14.60 9.44 -11.16
N ALA A 87 13.27 9.31 -11.20
CA ALA A 87 12.59 8.04 -11.01
C ALA A 87 12.83 7.10 -12.21
N LEU A 88 12.78 7.61 -13.43
CA LEU A 88 13.06 6.88 -14.66
C LEU A 88 14.47 6.29 -14.67
N GLU A 89 15.48 7.08 -14.31
CA GLU A 89 16.89 6.63 -14.17
C GLU A 89 17.06 5.48 -13.17
N ARG A 90 16.14 5.35 -12.22
CA ARG A 90 16.10 4.31 -11.18
C ARG A 90 15.19 3.13 -11.56
N GLY A 91 14.66 3.11 -12.79
CA GLY A 91 13.79 2.05 -13.28
C GLY A 91 12.33 2.17 -12.85
N HIS A 92 11.92 3.31 -12.30
CA HIS A 92 10.53 3.57 -11.92
C HIS A 92 9.79 4.35 -13.03
N PHE A 93 9.11 3.61 -13.90
CA PHE A 93 8.38 4.19 -15.04
C PHE A 93 6.95 4.62 -14.68
N HIS A 94 6.34 3.93 -13.72
CA HIS A 94 4.94 4.13 -13.33
C HIS A 94 4.90 4.67 -11.90
N LEU A 95 4.57 5.95 -11.82
CA LEU A 95 4.63 6.73 -10.59
C LEU A 95 3.25 7.03 -10.05
N PHE A 96 3.17 7.07 -8.73
CA PHE A 96 2.00 7.49 -7.98
C PHE A 96 2.27 8.77 -7.21
N LEU A 97 1.20 9.51 -6.93
CA LEU A 97 1.21 10.72 -6.14
C LEU A 97 -0.10 10.75 -5.36
N CYS A 98 -0.04 11.08 -4.07
CA CYS A 98 -1.22 11.40 -3.28
C CYS A 98 -1.15 12.84 -2.79
N THR A 99 -2.24 13.59 -2.90
CA THR A 99 -2.28 15.01 -2.53
C THR A 99 -3.68 15.44 -2.08
N ARG A 100 -3.81 16.67 -1.57
CA ARG A 100 -5.12 17.29 -1.31
C ARG A 100 -5.86 17.54 -2.63
N PRO A 101 -7.20 17.33 -2.71
CA PRO A 101 -7.97 17.52 -3.94
C PRO A 101 -7.84 18.90 -4.58
N CYS A 102 -7.61 19.97 -3.80
CA CYS A 102 -7.36 21.31 -4.33
C CYS A 102 -6.12 21.41 -5.25
N ASN A 103 -5.16 20.49 -5.15
CA ASN A 103 -3.99 20.44 -6.01
C ASN A 103 -4.19 19.57 -7.27
N ARG A 104 -5.35 18.92 -7.44
CA ARG A 104 -5.60 17.95 -8.52
C ARG A 104 -5.29 18.54 -9.90
N GLU A 105 -5.76 19.74 -10.20
CA GLU A 105 -5.55 20.38 -11.51
C GLU A 105 -4.08 20.71 -11.76
N ARG A 106 -3.35 21.12 -10.73
CA ARG A 106 -1.92 21.42 -10.82
C ARG A 106 -1.11 20.19 -11.22
N PHE A 107 -1.39 19.04 -10.60
CA PHE A 107 -0.73 17.79 -10.93
C PHE A 107 -1.22 17.19 -12.25
N ALA A 108 -2.50 17.38 -12.61
CA ALA A 108 -3.04 16.99 -13.91
C ALA A 108 -2.31 17.67 -15.08
N ARG A 109 -2.04 18.98 -14.96
CA ARG A 109 -1.23 19.72 -15.94
C ARG A 109 0.23 19.24 -16.01
N SER A 110 0.68 18.49 -15.01
CA SER A 110 2.05 17.96 -14.92
C SER A 110 2.13 16.46 -15.23
N GLY A 111 1.09 15.90 -15.89
CA GLY A 111 1.09 14.52 -16.35
C GLY A 111 0.68 13.49 -15.30
N PHE A 112 -0.14 13.86 -14.32
CA PHE A 112 -0.74 12.90 -13.37
C PHE A 112 -2.26 12.84 -13.53
N TRP A 113 -2.83 11.65 -13.64
CA TRP A 113 -4.27 11.46 -13.80
C TRP A 113 -4.88 10.90 -12.52
N PRO A 114 -6.03 11.43 -12.06
CA PRO A 114 -6.66 10.96 -10.83
C PRO A 114 -7.19 9.53 -11.02
N ILE A 115 -6.99 8.70 -9.98
CA ILE A 115 -7.50 7.32 -9.91
C ILE A 115 -8.73 7.26 -8.99
N ALA A 116 -8.56 7.73 -7.75
CA ALA A 116 -9.59 7.70 -6.71
C ALA A 116 -9.42 8.87 -5.75
N GLN A 117 -10.52 9.34 -5.19
CA GLN A 117 -10.55 10.50 -4.29
C GLN A 117 -11.39 10.19 -3.05
N SER A 118 -10.78 10.39 -1.87
CA SER A 118 -11.44 10.37 -0.57
C SER A 118 -11.93 11.77 -0.23
N GLY A 119 -13.23 12.02 -0.45
CA GLY A 119 -13.89 13.29 -0.14
C GLY A 119 -13.04 14.52 -0.48
N ASN A 120 -12.80 15.37 0.52
CA ASN A 120 -11.89 16.52 0.44
C ASN A 120 -10.51 16.25 1.09
N ASN A 121 -10.24 15.01 1.50
CA ASN A 121 -9.03 14.65 2.22
C ASN A 121 -7.87 14.41 1.26
N ALA A 122 -8.05 13.52 0.29
CA ALA A 122 -6.96 13.03 -0.55
C ALA A 122 -7.44 12.61 -1.95
N VAL A 123 -6.57 12.78 -2.94
CA VAL A 123 -6.70 12.21 -4.29
C VAL A 123 -5.41 11.46 -4.63
N LEU A 124 -5.56 10.19 -5.00
CA LEU A 124 -4.48 9.39 -5.58
C LEU A 124 -4.47 9.60 -7.09
N MET A 125 -3.27 9.81 -7.63
CA MET A 125 -3.04 10.03 -9.05
C MET A 125 -1.88 9.17 -9.54
N GLU A 126 -1.86 8.85 -10.84
CA GLU A 126 -0.76 8.13 -11.49
C GLU A 126 -0.22 8.89 -12.71
N ASN A 127 1.06 8.71 -13.04
CA ASN A 127 1.68 9.34 -14.21
C ASN A 127 1.45 8.58 -15.53
N THR A 128 0.59 7.55 -15.52
CA THR A 128 0.29 6.72 -16.67
C THR A 128 -1.21 6.79 -16.95
N PRO A 129 -1.67 7.44 -18.05
CA PRO A 129 -3.10 7.71 -18.27
C PRO A 129 -3.96 6.46 -18.43
N GLN A 130 -3.35 5.30 -18.67
CA GLN A 130 -4.02 3.99 -18.75
C GLN A 130 -3.44 2.96 -17.77
N GLY A 131 -2.75 3.39 -16.71
CA GLY A 131 -2.10 2.49 -15.78
C GLY A 131 -3.09 1.51 -15.18
N ILE A 132 -4.13 2.04 -14.52
CA ILE A 132 -5.12 1.19 -13.85
C ILE A 132 -5.92 0.36 -14.85
N ALA A 133 -6.23 0.93 -16.02
CA ALA A 133 -6.89 0.21 -17.10
C ALA A 133 -6.06 -0.97 -17.61
N ARG A 134 -4.73 -0.83 -17.71
CA ARG A 134 -3.81 -1.91 -18.08
C ARG A 134 -3.78 -3.00 -17.00
N TYR A 135 -3.74 -2.61 -15.73
CA TYR A 135 -3.82 -3.57 -14.63
C TYR A 135 -5.15 -4.35 -14.64
N CYS A 136 -6.28 -3.68 -14.87
CA CYS A 136 -7.57 -4.35 -15.03
C CYS A 136 -7.58 -5.32 -16.22
N ARG A 137 -6.93 -4.99 -17.34
CA ARG A 137 -6.78 -5.91 -18.47
C ARG A 137 -5.97 -7.15 -18.09
N SER A 138 -4.89 -7.03 -17.33
CA SER A 138 -4.14 -8.20 -16.85
C SER A 138 -4.95 -9.05 -15.88
N LEU A 139 -5.75 -8.43 -15.00
CA LEU A 139 -6.63 -9.16 -14.09
C LEU A 139 -7.69 -9.98 -14.85
N ARG A 140 -8.29 -9.42 -15.90
CA ARG A 140 -9.31 -10.12 -16.71
C ARG A 140 -8.84 -11.47 -17.26
N ALA A 141 -7.55 -11.65 -17.51
CA ALA A 141 -6.99 -12.93 -17.95
C ALA A 141 -7.16 -14.06 -16.91
N SER A 142 -7.32 -13.70 -15.64
CA SER A 142 -7.54 -14.62 -14.53
C SER A 142 -9.01 -14.74 -14.10
N ARG A 143 -9.91 -13.98 -14.74
CA ARG A 143 -11.34 -13.97 -14.42
C ARG A 143 -11.92 -15.38 -14.51
N LYS A 144 -12.75 -15.74 -13.54
CA LYS A 144 -13.48 -17.01 -13.50
C LYS A 144 -14.97 -16.77 -13.77
N CYS A 145 -15.62 -17.77 -14.34
CA CYS A 145 -17.08 -17.78 -14.51
C CYS A 145 -17.73 -18.30 -13.23
N GLY A 146 -18.94 -17.81 -12.93
CA GLY A 146 -19.70 -18.16 -11.73
C GLY A 146 -20.70 -17.07 -11.39
N GLU A 147 -21.67 -17.39 -10.53
CA GLU A 147 -22.62 -16.44 -9.97
C GLU A 147 -22.02 -15.73 -8.75
N LYS A 148 -21.32 -16.48 -7.90
CA LYS A 148 -20.65 -15.98 -6.71
C LYS A 148 -19.14 -15.98 -6.95
N ILE A 149 -18.59 -14.80 -7.17
CA ILE A 149 -17.14 -14.60 -7.30
C ILE A 149 -16.65 -13.84 -6.07
N GLY A 150 -15.87 -14.54 -5.24
CA GLY A 150 -15.34 -14.01 -4.00
C GLY A 150 -14.01 -13.30 -4.18
N ALA A 151 -13.69 -12.41 -3.25
CA ALA A 151 -12.34 -11.90 -3.08
C ALA A 151 -11.95 -11.72 -1.63
N ILE A 152 -10.67 -11.97 -1.33
CA ILE A 152 -10.01 -11.62 -0.08
C ILE A 152 -8.74 -10.83 -0.41
N VAL A 153 -8.45 -9.77 0.34
CA VAL A 153 -7.12 -9.16 0.39
C VAL A 153 -6.54 -9.40 1.76
N MET A 154 -5.30 -9.89 1.83
CA MET A 154 -4.62 -10.13 3.09
C MET A 154 -3.13 -9.83 2.99
N ASN A 155 -2.54 -9.37 4.10
CA ASN A 155 -1.09 -9.22 4.18
C ASN A 155 -0.37 -10.56 4.46
N ALA A 156 -0.98 -11.43 5.28
CA ALA A 156 -0.44 -12.76 5.62
C ALA A 156 1.03 -12.74 6.09
N ASN A 157 1.30 -12.04 7.20
CA ASN A 157 2.65 -11.74 7.70
C ASN A 157 2.95 -12.41 9.07
N PRO A 158 2.94 -13.74 9.20
CA PRO A 158 2.87 -14.76 8.14
C PRO A 158 1.43 -15.28 7.91
N PHE A 159 1.27 -16.24 7.00
CA PHE A 159 0.01 -16.96 6.78
C PHE A 159 -0.28 -17.91 7.97
N THR A 160 -1.45 -17.79 8.59
CA THR A 160 -1.79 -18.47 9.87
C THR A 160 -3.01 -19.37 9.67
N LEU A 161 -3.34 -20.22 10.65
CA LEU A 161 -4.56 -21.03 10.59
C LEU A 161 -5.83 -20.15 10.52
N GLY A 162 -5.80 -18.96 11.13
CA GLY A 162 -6.86 -17.97 11.00
C GLY A 162 -7.04 -17.48 9.56
N HIS A 163 -5.94 -17.20 8.84
CA HIS A 163 -6.01 -16.86 7.42
C HIS A 163 -6.51 -18.04 6.57
N ARG A 164 -5.99 -19.25 6.81
CA ARG A 164 -6.40 -20.46 6.10
C ARG A 164 -7.90 -20.71 6.22
N HIS A 165 -8.44 -20.61 7.43
CA HIS A 165 -9.87 -20.78 7.64
C HIS A 165 -10.72 -19.73 6.93
N LEU A 166 -10.33 -18.45 6.96
CA LEU A 166 -11.04 -17.42 6.21
C LEU A 166 -11.11 -17.77 4.72
N VAL A 167 -10.00 -18.25 4.15
CA VAL A 167 -9.96 -18.67 2.75
C VAL A 167 -10.82 -19.91 2.50
N GLU A 168 -10.72 -20.94 3.34
CA GLU A 168 -11.51 -22.18 3.21
C GLU A 168 -13.01 -21.90 3.27
N GLN A 169 -13.44 -21.07 4.23
CA GLN A 169 -14.84 -20.73 4.41
C GLN A 169 -15.38 -19.84 3.29
N ALA A 170 -14.58 -18.90 2.80
CA ALA A 170 -14.94 -18.08 1.64
C ALA A 170 -15.02 -18.94 0.37
N ALA A 171 -14.04 -19.82 0.15
CA ALA A 171 -13.97 -20.71 -1.01
C ALA A 171 -15.16 -21.69 -1.04
N ALA A 172 -15.66 -22.14 0.11
CA ALA A 172 -16.86 -22.97 0.19
C ALA A 172 -18.17 -22.24 -0.19
N GLN A 173 -18.16 -20.91 -0.21
CA GLN A 173 -19.35 -20.07 -0.44
C GLN A 173 -19.37 -19.37 -1.81
N CYS A 174 -18.37 -19.62 -2.66
CA CYS A 174 -18.25 -19.01 -3.97
C CYS A 174 -17.72 -19.98 -5.03
N ASP A 175 -18.08 -19.72 -6.29
CA ASP A 175 -17.65 -20.54 -7.44
C ASP A 175 -16.15 -20.36 -7.71
N ALA A 176 -15.63 -19.17 -7.45
CA ALA A 176 -14.21 -18.85 -7.50
C ALA A 176 -13.84 -17.77 -6.49
N LEU A 177 -12.65 -17.90 -5.91
CA LEU A 177 -12.12 -16.97 -4.91
C LEU A 177 -10.81 -16.33 -5.39
N HIS A 178 -10.81 -15.02 -5.58
CA HIS A 178 -9.61 -14.24 -5.88
C HIS A 178 -8.92 -13.82 -4.56
N LEU A 179 -7.77 -14.42 -4.29
CA LEU A 179 -6.99 -14.16 -3.08
C LEU A 179 -5.80 -13.25 -3.39
N PHE A 180 -5.84 -12.00 -2.95
CA PHE A 180 -4.77 -11.02 -3.15
C PHE A 180 -3.83 -10.95 -1.94
N VAL A 181 -2.54 -11.15 -2.17
CA VAL A 181 -1.50 -10.99 -1.14
C VAL A 181 -0.91 -9.58 -1.25
N VAL A 182 -1.07 -8.74 -0.23
CA VAL A 182 -0.59 -7.35 -0.27
C VAL A 182 0.92 -7.29 -0.47
N ARG A 183 1.36 -6.54 -1.47
CA ARG A 183 2.78 -6.26 -1.72
C ARG A 183 3.20 -5.10 -0.83
N GLU A 184 3.91 -5.42 0.24
CA GLU A 184 4.39 -4.49 1.24
C GLU A 184 5.75 -4.93 1.73
N ASP A 185 6.73 -4.02 1.66
CA ASP A 185 8.12 -4.27 2.04
C ASP A 185 8.42 -3.86 3.49
N ALA A 186 7.47 -3.23 4.19
CA ALA A 186 7.54 -2.92 5.62
C ALA A 186 7.14 -4.10 6.55
N SER A 187 6.97 -5.29 5.98
CA SER A 187 6.56 -6.50 6.71
C SER A 187 7.74 -7.23 7.36
N PHE A 188 7.44 -8.08 8.35
CA PHE A 188 8.47 -8.89 9.01
C PHE A 188 9.01 -9.97 8.08
N PHE A 189 8.11 -10.55 7.27
CA PHE A 189 8.47 -11.47 6.20
C PHE A 189 8.49 -10.73 4.85
N PRO A 190 9.51 -10.97 4.00
CA PRO A 190 9.53 -10.49 2.62
C PRO A 190 8.26 -10.88 1.86
N PHE A 191 7.85 -10.07 0.89
CA PHE A 191 6.67 -10.35 0.08
C PHE A 191 6.71 -11.73 -0.59
N SER A 192 7.86 -12.13 -1.15
CA SER A 192 8.03 -13.44 -1.78
C SER A 192 7.75 -14.60 -0.83
N ALA A 193 8.31 -14.54 0.39
CA ALA A 193 8.08 -15.54 1.43
C ALA A 193 6.59 -15.61 1.83
N ARG A 194 5.93 -14.46 2.00
CA ARG A 194 4.49 -14.41 2.31
C ARG A 194 3.65 -15.02 1.20
N LEU A 195 3.96 -14.70 -0.04
CA LEU A 195 3.27 -15.25 -1.22
C LEU A 195 3.43 -16.77 -1.32
N GLU A 196 4.64 -17.30 -1.08
CA GLU A 196 4.90 -18.74 -1.05
C GLU A 196 4.12 -19.43 0.07
N MET A 197 4.15 -18.89 1.29
CA MET A 197 3.38 -19.42 2.42
C MET A 197 1.87 -19.45 2.12
N VAL A 198 1.33 -18.39 1.50
CA VAL A 198 -0.07 -18.33 1.09
C VAL A 198 -0.37 -19.38 0.01
N ARG A 199 0.41 -19.42 -1.08
CA ARG A 199 0.20 -20.37 -2.19
C ARG A 199 0.22 -21.82 -1.69
N ALA A 200 1.20 -22.17 -0.86
CA ALA A 200 1.29 -23.51 -0.28
C ALA A 200 0.15 -23.81 0.70
N GLY A 201 -0.27 -22.82 1.50
CA GLY A 201 -1.33 -22.95 2.48
C GLY A 201 -2.75 -23.09 1.92
N VAL A 202 -2.95 -22.79 0.62
CA VAL A 202 -4.26 -22.87 -0.06
C VAL A 202 -4.25 -23.80 -1.27
N ALA A 203 -3.15 -24.53 -1.51
CA ALA A 203 -2.96 -25.36 -2.70
C ALA A 203 -4.01 -26.47 -2.86
N HIS A 204 -4.63 -26.92 -1.76
CA HIS A 204 -5.70 -27.91 -1.75
C HIS A 204 -7.06 -27.37 -2.21
N LEU A 205 -7.21 -26.05 -2.39
CA LEU A 205 -8.47 -25.40 -2.77
C LEU A 205 -8.50 -25.12 -4.28
N PRO A 206 -9.24 -25.90 -5.08
CA PRO A 206 -9.16 -25.84 -6.54
C PRO A 206 -9.78 -24.58 -7.15
N ASN A 207 -10.67 -23.90 -6.42
CA ASN A 207 -11.37 -22.70 -6.85
C ASN A 207 -10.70 -21.40 -6.38
N VAL A 208 -9.53 -21.46 -5.75
CA VAL A 208 -8.77 -20.29 -5.29
C VAL A 208 -7.73 -19.87 -6.32
N VAL A 209 -7.77 -18.60 -6.72
CA VAL A 209 -6.75 -17.98 -7.57
C VAL A 209 -5.95 -16.98 -6.75
N VAL A 210 -4.66 -17.27 -6.54
CA VAL A 210 -3.77 -16.40 -5.78
C VAL A 210 -3.14 -15.33 -6.67
N HIS A 211 -3.34 -14.07 -6.31
CA HIS A 211 -2.81 -12.89 -6.97
C HIS A 211 -1.72 -12.26 -6.14
N GLU A 212 -0.66 -11.83 -6.83
CA GLU A 212 0.26 -10.86 -6.26
C GLU A 212 -0.43 -9.50 -6.17
N GLY A 213 -0.35 -8.87 -5.01
CA GLY A 213 -0.82 -7.50 -4.84
C GLY A 213 -0.05 -6.55 -5.77
N SER A 214 -0.79 -5.64 -6.39
CA SER A 214 -0.23 -4.56 -7.18
C SER A 214 -0.17 -3.27 -6.36
N GLN A 215 0.38 -2.22 -6.97
CA GLN A 215 0.39 -0.87 -6.41
C GLN A 215 -1.02 -0.27 -6.25
N TYR A 216 -2.06 -0.91 -6.78
CA TYR A 216 -3.47 -0.54 -6.65
C TYR A 216 -4.16 -1.19 -5.44
N ILE A 217 -3.46 -2.04 -4.69
CA ILE A 217 -3.91 -2.55 -3.39
C ILE A 217 -3.01 -1.89 -2.35
N ILE A 218 -3.52 -0.83 -1.75
CA ILE A 218 -2.72 0.16 -1.04
C ILE A 218 -2.53 -0.29 0.40
N SER A 219 -1.29 -0.55 0.80
CA SER A 219 -1.00 -0.68 2.23
C SER A 219 -1.03 0.68 2.92
N ARG A 220 -1.53 0.69 4.16
CA ARG A 220 -1.46 1.85 5.04
C ARG A 220 -0.02 2.33 5.26
N ALA A 221 0.95 1.43 5.38
CA ALA A 221 2.32 1.83 5.72
C ALA A 221 3.01 2.60 4.58
N THR A 222 2.57 2.38 3.34
CA THR A 222 3.11 3.05 2.15
C THR A 222 2.22 4.20 1.67
N PHE A 223 1.06 4.43 2.30
CA PHE A 223 0.15 5.49 1.91
C PHE A 223 0.76 6.87 2.17
N PRO A 224 0.93 7.74 1.15
CA PRO A 224 1.53 9.06 1.34
C PRO A 224 0.54 9.96 2.09
N ALA A 225 0.91 10.34 3.31
CA ALA A 225 0.03 11.07 4.21
C ALA A 225 0.63 12.39 4.71
N TYR A 226 1.81 12.77 4.22
CA TYR A 226 2.55 13.97 4.61
C TYR A 226 1.74 15.28 4.53
N PHE A 227 0.66 15.33 3.76
CA PHE A 227 -0.22 16.50 3.62
C PHE A 227 -1.42 16.53 4.60
N LEU A 228 -1.57 15.47 5.41
CA LEU A 228 -2.61 15.30 6.42
C LEU A 228 -1.99 15.36 7.81
N LYS A 229 -2.46 16.27 8.66
CA LYS A 229 -1.95 16.45 10.03
C LYS A 229 -2.65 15.54 11.05
N GLU A 230 -3.90 15.18 10.79
CA GLU A 230 -4.73 14.40 11.69
C GLU A 230 -4.68 12.91 11.33
N THR A 231 -4.29 12.07 12.28
CA THR A 231 -4.20 10.60 12.10
C THR A 231 -5.52 9.98 11.65
N GLY A 232 -6.66 10.48 12.14
CA GLY A 232 -8.00 10.05 11.70
C GLY A 232 -8.25 10.31 10.21
N LYS A 233 -7.85 11.48 9.69
CA LYS A 233 -7.97 11.80 8.26
C LYS A 233 -7.04 10.94 7.40
N VAL A 234 -5.85 10.61 7.89
CA VAL A 234 -4.94 9.67 7.20
C VAL A 234 -5.60 8.32 7.02
N GLN A 235 -6.16 7.80 8.11
CA GLN A 235 -6.80 6.50 8.13
C GLN A 235 -8.02 6.45 7.22
N GLN A 236 -8.88 7.46 7.28
CA GLN A 236 -10.04 7.59 6.39
C GLN A 236 -9.62 7.71 4.92
N ALA A 237 -8.65 8.58 4.62
CA ALA A 237 -8.19 8.79 3.25
C ALA A 237 -7.63 7.52 2.62
N TRP A 238 -6.80 6.80 3.37
CA TRP A 238 -6.25 5.52 2.94
C TRP A 238 -7.34 4.48 2.71
N SER A 239 -8.23 4.26 3.69
CA SER A 239 -9.25 3.22 3.59
C SER A 239 -10.21 3.49 2.44
N GLU A 240 -10.68 4.73 2.28
CA GLU A 240 -11.59 5.08 1.19
C GLU A 240 -10.92 4.93 -0.18
N ILE A 241 -9.69 5.42 -0.38
CA ILE A 241 -9.00 5.30 -1.67
C ILE A 241 -8.79 3.83 -2.05
N ASP A 242 -8.32 2.99 -1.11
CA ASP A 242 -8.11 1.57 -1.37
C ASP A 242 -9.41 0.86 -1.74
N VAL A 243 -10.49 1.12 -0.99
CA VAL A 243 -11.80 0.50 -1.23
C VAL A 243 -12.44 1.01 -2.53
N LEU A 244 -12.30 2.29 -2.87
CA LEU A 244 -12.79 2.85 -4.14
C LEU A 244 -12.07 2.23 -5.33
N ILE A 245 -10.75 2.05 -5.27
CA ILE A 245 -9.99 1.37 -6.32
C ILE A 245 -10.47 -0.07 -6.49
N PHE A 246 -10.68 -0.77 -5.37
CA PHE A 246 -11.20 -2.12 -5.41
C PHE A 246 -12.59 -2.18 -6.07
N ARG A 247 -13.52 -1.31 -5.63
CA ARG A 247 -14.90 -1.24 -6.11
C ARG A 247 -15.00 -0.89 -7.58
N ASP A 248 -14.30 0.16 -8.01
CA ASP A 248 -14.51 0.77 -9.32
C ASP A 248 -13.70 0.08 -10.42
N PHE A 249 -12.62 -0.64 -10.06
CA PHE A 249 -11.68 -1.18 -11.03
C PHE A 249 -11.42 -2.68 -10.86
N ILE A 250 -10.96 -3.12 -9.68
CA ILE A 250 -10.51 -4.51 -9.46
C ILE A 250 -11.70 -5.48 -9.52
N ALA A 251 -12.77 -5.16 -8.79
CA ALA A 251 -13.94 -6.01 -8.71
C ALA A 251 -14.64 -6.19 -10.07
N PRO A 252 -14.93 -5.12 -10.84
CA PRO A 252 -15.50 -5.27 -12.18
C PRO A 252 -14.59 -6.01 -13.16
N ALA A 253 -13.26 -5.86 -13.05
CA ALA A 253 -12.31 -6.57 -13.92
C ALA A 253 -12.36 -8.09 -13.74
N LEU A 254 -12.66 -8.55 -12.53
CA LEU A 254 -12.74 -9.97 -12.18
C LEU A 254 -14.18 -10.50 -12.05
N GLY A 255 -15.17 -9.62 -12.13
CA GLY A 255 -16.57 -9.97 -11.86
C GLY A 255 -16.83 -10.34 -10.41
N ILE A 256 -16.07 -9.77 -9.47
CA ILE A 256 -16.22 -10.03 -8.02
C ILE A 256 -17.57 -9.52 -7.55
N THR A 257 -18.33 -10.39 -6.91
CA THR A 257 -19.64 -10.09 -6.31
C THR A 257 -19.61 -10.11 -4.79
N HIS A 258 -18.63 -10.79 -4.18
CA HIS A 258 -18.51 -10.92 -2.73
C HIS A 258 -17.11 -10.54 -2.24
N ARG A 259 -17.04 -9.78 -1.15
CA ARG A 259 -15.82 -9.40 -0.46
C ARG A 259 -15.81 -10.04 0.93
N PHE A 260 -14.96 -11.03 1.12
CA PHE A 260 -14.85 -11.74 2.41
C PHE A 260 -13.79 -11.08 3.29
N ILE A 261 -14.14 -10.82 4.54
CA ILE A 261 -13.25 -10.23 5.55
C ILE A 261 -13.37 -10.98 6.88
N GLY A 262 -12.29 -11.00 7.65
CA GLY A 262 -12.34 -11.48 9.03
C GLY A 262 -12.73 -10.35 9.98
N SER A 263 -13.53 -10.66 10.99
CA SER A 263 -13.84 -9.70 12.05
C SER A 263 -12.60 -9.32 12.85
N GLU A 264 -12.51 -8.06 13.28
CA GLU A 264 -11.37 -7.56 14.06
C GLU A 264 -11.84 -6.61 15.17
N PRO A 265 -12.19 -7.16 16.35
CA PRO A 265 -12.66 -6.36 17.46
C PRO A 265 -11.53 -5.72 18.27
N PHE A 266 -10.25 -6.03 18.02
CA PHE A 266 -9.13 -5.57 18.88
C PHE A 266 -8.20 -4.55 18.21
N CYS A 267 -8.38 -4.27 16.92
CA CYS A 267 -7.61 -3.27 16.19
C CYS A 267 -8.56 -2.23 15.60
N ASP A 268 -8.60 -1.04 16.21
CA ASP A 268 -9.46 0.06 15.75
C ASP A 268 -9.16 0.44 14.29
N ILE A 269 -7.90 0.29 13.86
CA ILE A 269 -7.50 0.55 12.47
C ILE A 269 -8.23 -0.38 11.50
N THR A 270 -8.16 -1.67 11.77
CA THR A 270 -8.82 -2.68 10.95
C THR A 270 -10.34 -2.59 11.06
N ARG A 271 -10.88 -2.30 12.25
CA ARG A 271 -12.32 -2.11 12.44
C ARG A 271 -12.86 -0.98 11.57
N GLN A 272 -12.18 0.16 11.55
CA GLN A 272 -12.54 1.28 10.68
C GLN A 272 -12.45 0.90 9.19
N TYR A 273 -11.41 0.15 8.79
CA TYR A 273 -11.29 -0.31 7.41
C TYR A 273 -12.43 -1.27 7.02
N ASN A 274 -12.79 -2.21 7.90
CA ASN A 274 -13.97 -3.07 7.72
C ASN A 274 -15.26 -2.24 7.58
N GLN A 275 -15.42 -1.20 8.40
CA GLN A 275 -16.56 -0.28 8.27
C GLN A 275 -16.57 0.43 6.92
N THR A 276 -15.41 0.94 6.45
CA THR A 276 -15.29 1.57 5.13
C THR A 276 -15.65 0.60 4.00
N LEU A 277 -15.30 -0.69 4.12
CA LEU A 277 -15.73 -1.71 3.16
C LEU A 277 -17.25 -1.83 3.13
N HIS A 278 -17.91 -1.95 4.29
CA HIS A 278 -19.38 -2.00 4.36
C HIS A 278 -20.00 -0.75 3.73
N ASP A 279 -19.52 0.44 4.10
CA ASP A 279 -20.09 1.71 3.65
C ASP A 279 -19.95 1.94 2.14
N LEU A 280 -18.80 1.60 1.56
CA LEU A 280 -18.50 1.93 0.16
C LEU A 280 -18.79 0.79 -0.82
N LEU A 281 -18.82 -0.46 -0.37
CA LEU A 281 -19.05 -1.62 -1.23
C LEU A 281 -20.51 -2.08 -1.28
N ALA A 282 -21.33 -1.86 -0.24
CA ALA A 282 -22.63 -2.51 -0.09
C ALA A 282 -23.60 -2.38 -1.28
N SER A 283 -23.45 -1.32 -2.10
CA SER A 283 -24.28 -1.12 -3.30
C SER A 283 -23.83 -1.89 -4.54
N HIS A 284 -22.62 -2.48 -4.52
CA HIS A 284 -21.99 -3.13 -5.68
C HIS A 284 -21.49 -4.54 -5.39
N ILE A 285 -21.08 -4.81 -4.15
CA ILE A 285 -20.42 -6.04 -3.71
C ILE A 285 -20.93 -6.40 -2.31
N GLU A 286 -21.32 -7.65 -2.11
CA GLU A 286 -21.73 -8.14 -0.79
C GLU A 286 -20.49 -8.28 0.10
N VAL A 287 -20.47 -7.59 1.25
CA VAL A 287 -19.38 -7.69 2.22
C VAL A 287 -19.74 -8.74 3.26
N VAL A 288 -19.01 -9.86 3.25
CA VAL A 288 -19.24 -10.99 4.16
C VAL A 288 -18.18 -10.98 5.25
N GLU A 289 -18.58 -10.58 6.46
CA GLU A 289 -17.69 -10.53 7.63
C GLU A 289 -17.78 -11.83 8.44
N MET A 290 -16.66 -12.53 8.55
CA MET A 290 -16.58 -13.85 9.17
C MET A 290 -15.97 -13.78 10.58
N PRO A 291 -16.55 -14.44 11.58
CA PRO A 291 -15.98 -14.51 12.92
C PRO A 291 -14.57 -15.14 12.91
N ARG A 292 -13.63 -14.55 13.66
CA ARG A 292 -12.31 -15.16 13.86
C ARG A 292 -12.39 -16.47 14.66
N ILE A 293 -11.61 -17.47 14.23
CA ILE A 293 -11.37 -18.65 15.04
C ILE A 293 -10.48 -18.31 16.24
N LYS A 294 -10.77 -18.94 17.37
CA LYS A 294 -9.91 -18.97 18.56
C LYS A 294 -9.23 -20.33 18.64
N ALA A 295 -7.91 -20.36 18.87
CA ALA A 295 -7.22 -21.57 19.31
C ALA A 295 -6.91 -21.41 20.80
N THR A 296 -7.29 -22.39 21.62
CA THR A 296 -6.93 -22.42 23.06
C THR A 296 -7.23 -21.12 23.82
N GLY A 297 -8.41 -20.52 23.60
CA GLY A 297 -8.88 -19.32 24.31
C GLY A 297 -8.40 -17.97 23.74
N ASN A 298 -7.30 -17.94 22.98
CA ASN A 298 -6.77 -16.72 22.34
C ASN A 298 -7.01 -16.72 20.82
N ALA A 299 -7.17 -15.51 20.24
CA ALA A 299 -7.31 -15.38 18.79
C ALA A 299 -5.99 -15.72 18.08
N ILE A 300 -6.05 -16.55 17.04
CA ILE A 300 -4.89 -16.85 16.19
C ILE A 300 -4.52 -15.57 15.42
N SER A 301 -3.36 -14.98 15.70
CA SER A 301 -2.91 -13.77 15.02
C SER A 301 -1.49 -13.90 14.47
N ALA A 302 -1.25 -13.26 13.32
CA ALA A 302 0.07 -13.19 12.73
C ALA A 302 1.08 -12.46 13.65
N SER A 303 0.61 -11.48 14.42
CA SER A 303 1.43 -10.76 15.40
C SER A 303 1.95 -11.68 16.50
N GLU A 304 1.13 -12.63 16.96
CA GLU A 304 1.55 -13.62 17.95
C GLU A 304 2.60 -14.58 17.39
N VAL A 305 2.44 -15.03 16.13
CA VAL A 305 3.47 -15.85 15.46
C VAL A 305 4.82 -15.11 15.45
N ARG A 306 4.83 -13.83 15.05
CA ARG A 306 6.05 -13.02 15.05
C ARG A 306 6.67 -12.87 16.44
N ARG A 307 5.84 -12.75 17.49
CA ARG A 307 6.30 -12.69 18.89
C ARG A 307 6.95 -13.99 19.32
N LEU A 308 6.31 -15.13 19.04
CA LEU A 308 6.84 -16.48 19.36
C LEU A 308 8.10 -16.80 18.56
N LEU A 309 8.21 -16.32 17.32
CA LEU A 309 9.39 -16.54 16.49
C LEU A 309 10.62 -15.82 17.06
N LYS A 310 10.44 -14.60 17.59
CA LYS A 310 11.52 -13.87 18.30
C LYS A 310 12.00 -14.62 19.55
N THR A 311 11.14 -15.39 20.20
CA THR A 311 11.48 -16.20 21.38
C THR A 311 11.74 -17.67 21.05
N GLN A 312 11.86 -18.03 19.76
CA GLN A 312 12.14 -19.39 19.27
C GLN A 312 11.16 -20.47 19.78
N GLN A 313 9.92 -20.11 20.09
CA GLN A 313 8.89 -21.03 20.61
C GLN A 313 8.18 -21.81 19.49
N PHE A 314 8.94 -22.61 18.73
CA PHE A 314 8.42 -23.34 17.56
C PHE A 314 7.29 -24.32 17.87
N SER A 315 7.29 -24.97 19.04
CA SER A 315 6.18 -25.84 19.45
C SER A 315 4.84 -25.10 19.45
N ARG A 316 4.82 -23.87 20.00
CA ARG A 316 3.63 -23.01 20.04
C ARG A 316 3.28 -22.43 18.68
N ILE A 317 4.28 -22.14 17.84
CA ILE A 317 4.03 -21.67 16.45
C ILE A 317 3.29 -22.74 15.66
N ARG A 318 3.67 -24.03 15.79
CA ARG A 318 3.04 -25.15 15.09
C ARG A 318 1.53 -25.24 15.36
N GLU A 319 1.08 -24.84 16.55
CA GLU A 319 -0.33 -24.87 16.94
C GLU A 319 -1.20 -23.80 16.24
N ILE A 320 -0.58 -22.77 15.63
CA ILE A 320 -1.29 -21.58 15.15
C ILE A 320 -1.04 -21.24 13.66
N VAL A 321 -0.20 -22.01 12.96
CA VAL A 321 0.07 -21.87 11.53
C VAL A 321 -0.12 -23.18 10.77
N PRO A 322 -0.45 -23.16 9.46
CA PRO A 322 -0.48 -24.38 8.65
C PRO A 322 0.91 -25.03 8.57
N ASP A 323 0.96 -26.34 8.33
CA ASP A 323 2.22 -27.09 8.18
C ASP A 323 3.16 -26.49 7.12
N SER A 324 2.59 -25.97 6.02
CA SER A 324 3.36 -25.29 4.97
C SER A 324 4.08 -24.03 5.48
N THR A 325 3.38 -23.18 6.24
CA THR A 325 3.98 -22.04 6.92
C THR A 325 5.00 -22.51 7.94
N PHE A 326 4.66 -23.52 8.75
CA PHE A 326 5.55 -24.02 9.79
C PHE A 326 6.89 -24.49 9.21
N ALA A 327 6.86 -25.29 8.13
CA ALA A 327 8.04 -25.79 7.45
C ALA A 327 8.92 -24.65 6.90
N HIS A 328 8.31 -23.61 6.31
CA HIS A 328 9.03 -22.42 5.87
C HIS A 328 9.71 -21.70 7.05
N LEU A 329 8.98 -21.50 8.15
CA LEU A 329 9.55 -20.85 9.35
C LEU A 329 10.69 -21.67 9.95
N GLU A 330 10.56 -22.99 10.00
CA GLU A 330 11.58 -23.88 10.54
C GLU A 330 12.86 -23.87 9.69
N THR A 331 12.70 -23.86 8.37
CA THR A 331 13.83 -23.85 7.42
C THR A 331 14.62 -22.55 7.47
N HIS A 332 13.94 -21.40 7.59
CA HIS A 332 14.57 -20.08 7.40
C HIS A 332 14.82 -19.30 8.69
N TYR A 333 14.13 -19.63 9.80
CA TYR A 333 14.14 -18.80 11.01
C TYR A 333 14.40 -19.57 12.32
N ARG A 334 14.53 -20.90 12.27
CA ARG A 334 14.97 -21.66 13.43
C ARG A 334 16.47 -21.45 13.59
N ALA A 335 16.89 -21.00 14.77
CA ALA A 335 18.30 -20.96 15.09
C ALA A 335 18.84 -22.39 14.98
N SER A 336 19.92 -22.58 14.20
CA SER A 336 20.68 -23.81 14.29
C SER A 336 21.19 -23.89 15.73
N ALA A 337 20.92 -25.01 16.41
CA ALA A 337 21.64 -25.30 17.63
C ALA A 337 23.11 -25.41 17.22
N GLU A 338 23.91 -24.38 17.49
CA GLU A 338 25.35 -24.57 17.56
C GLU A 338 25.56 -25.68 18.58
N VAL A 339 26.04 -26.81 18.08
CA VAL A 339 26.48 -27.94 18.87
C VAL A 339 27.59 -27.38 19.77
N ALA A 340 27.28 -27.25 21.06
CA ALA A 340 28.24 -26.93 22.10
C ALA A 340 29.25 -28.07 22.28
#